data_AF-A0A7F8QDN1-F1
#
_entry.id   AF-A0A7F8QDN1-F1
#
_cell.length_a   1.000
_cell.length_b   1.000
_cell.length_c   1.000
_cell.angle_alpha   90.00
_cell.angle_beta   90.00
_cell.angle_gamma   90.00
#
_symmetry.space_group_name_H-M   'P 1'
#
loop_
_entity.id
_entity.type
_entity.pdbx_description
1 polymer ?
#
loop_
_entity_poly.entity_id
_entity_poly.type
_entity_poly.pdbx_seq_one_letter_code
_entity_poly.pdbx_strand_id
1 'polypeptide(L)'
;MAEAEAVQLKEEGNRHFQLQDYKAATKSYSQALKLTKDKALLATLYRNRAACGLKTESYVQAASDASRAIDINSSDIKALYRRCQALEHLGKLDQAFKDVQRCATLEPRNQNFQDTLRRLNTSIQEKLRVQFSTDSRVQKMFEILLDENSEADKLEKETN
;
A
#
# COMPACT_ATOMS: atom_id res chain seq x y z
N MET A 1 19.62 -23.17 18.96
CA MET A 1 20.56 -22.04 18.93
C MET A 1 20.12 -20.97 17.93
N ALA A 2 19.91 -21.29 16.65
CA ALA A 2 19.47 -20.31 15.62
C ALA A 2 18.14 -19.58 15.93
N GLU A 3 17.18 -20.24 16.55
CA GLU A 3 15.90 -19.59 16.93
C GLU A 3 16.06 -18.58 18.06
N ALA A 4 16.90 -18.87 19.05
CA ALA A 4 17.20 -17.93 20.14
C ALA A 4 17.92 -16.68 19.59
N GLU A 5 18.83 -16.88 18.63
CA GLU A 5 19.49 -15.78 17.91
C GLU A 5 18.50 -14.95 17.09
N ALA A 6 17.53 -15.58 16.42
CA ALA A 6 16.46 -14.87 15.71
C ALA A 6 15.61 -13.99 16.66
N VAL A 7 15.33 -14.48 17.87
CA VAL A 7 14.62 -13.71 18.89
C VAL A 7 15.47 -12.53 19.37
N GLN A 8 16.78 -12.70 19.57
CA GLN A 8 17.66 -11.59 19.93
C GLN A 8 17.74 -10.53 18.83
N LEU A 9 17.88 -10.94 17.57
CA LEU A 9 17.87 -10.01 16.42
C LEU A 9 16.54 -9.28 16.27
N LYS A 10 15.41 -9.92 16.61
CA LYS A 10 14.10 -9.27 16.69
C LYS A 10 14.11 -8.17 17.75
N GLU A 11 14.59 -8.45 18.96
CA GLU A 11 14.66 -7.43 20.02
C GLU A 11 15.63 -6.30 19.68
N GLU A 12 16.75 -6.61 19.06
CA GLU A 12 17.69 -5.60 18.57
C GLU A 12 17.05 -4.72 17.47
N GLY A 13 16.29 -5.33 16.56
CA GLY A 13 15.49 -4.59 15.58
C GLY A 13 14.43 -3.70 16.25
N ASN A 14 13.80 -4.16 17.32
CA ASN A 14 12.85 -3.36 18.10
C ASN A 14 13.55 -2.15 18.76
N ARG A 15 14.74 -2.36 19.32
CA ARG A 15 15.57 -1.30 19.92
C ARG A 15 15.94 -0.24 18.89
N HIS A 16 16.45 -0.65 17.73
CA HIS A 16 16.74 0.28 16.63
C HIS A 16 15.49 1.03 16.15
N PHE A 17 14.34 0.36 16.08
CA PHE A 17 13.08 1.00 15.71
C PHE A 17 12.67 2.09 16.71
N GLN A 18 12.84 1.84 18.01
CA GLN A 18 12.59 2.84 19.06
C GLN A 18 13.55 4.02 18.98
N LEU A 19 14.82 3.76 18.63
CA LEU A 19 15.83 4.78 18.36
C LEU A 19 15.64 5.51 17.01
N GLN A 20 14.55 5.22 16.29
CA GLN A 20 14.25 5.75 14.95
C GLN A 20 15.28 5.41 13.87
N ASP A 21 16.21 4.48 14.14
CA ASP A 21 17.11 3.93 13.13
C ASP A 21 16.41 2.78 12.38
N TYR A 22 15.52 3.16 11.47
CA TYR A 22 14.72 2.22 10.70
C TYR A 22 15.56 1.38 9.72
N LYS A 23 16.72 1.88 9.28
CA LYS A 23 17.62 1.15 8.38
C LYS A 23 18.32 0.02 9.12
N ALA A 24 18.85 0.28 10.31
CA ALA A 24 19.43 -0.76 11.15
C ALA A 24 18.36 -1.77 11.59
N ALA A 25 17.17 -1.30 12.01
CA ALA A 25 16.06 -2.17 12.37
C ALA A 25 15.69 -3.15 11.24
N THR A 26 15.59 -2.64 10.00
CA THR A 26 15.30 -3.46 8.81
C THR A 26 16.36 -4.53 8.57
N LYS A 27 17.64 -4.22 8.80
CA LYS A 27 18.74 -5.18 8.69
C LYS A 27 18.61 -6.29 9.73
N SER A 28 18.41 -5.93 11.01
CA SER A 28 18.26 -6.90 12.10
C SER A 28 17.06 -7.83 11.89
N TYR A 29 15.90 -7.28 11.50
CA TYR A 29 14.74 -8.10 11.14
C TYR A 29 14.99 -9.01 9.94
N SER A 30 15.73 -8.54 8.93
CA SER A 30 16.04 -9.34 7.75
C SER A 30 17.03 -10.47 8.04
N GLN A 31 17.94 -10.28 9.00
CA GLN A 31 18.79 -11.36 9.51
C GLN A 31 17.96 -12.36 10.32
N ALA A 32 17.09 -11.89 11.21
CA ALA A 32 16.19 -12.76 11.99
C ALA A 32 15.31 -13.64 11.10
N LEU A 33 14.77 -13.08 10.01
CA LEU A 33 13.94 -13.81 9.03
C LEU A 33 14.68 -14.96 8.33
N LYS A 34 16.02 -14.92 8.25
CA LYS A 34 16.82 -16.01 7.65
C LYS A 34 17.06 -17.16 8.63
N LEU A 35 17.01 -16.88 9.94
CA LEU A 35 17.36 -17.83 10.99
C LEU A 35 16.16 -18.59 11.54
N THR A 36 14.96 -18.01 11.47
CA THR A 36 13.74 -18.64 12.00
C THR A 36 12.89 -19.29 10.92
N LYS A 37 12.29 -20.43 11.27
CA LYS A 37 11.22 -21.09 10.49
C LYS A 37 9.88 -21.07 11.23
N ASP A 38 9.85 -20.54 12.45
CA ASP A 38 8.62 -20.42 13.23
C ASP A 38 7.70 -19.39 12.58
N LYS A 39 6.49 -19.84 12.22
CA LYS A 39 5.46 -19.02 11.58
C LYS A 39 5.08 -17.82 12.46
N ALA A 40 4.94 -18.00 13.77
CA ALA A 40 4.53 -16.90 14.66
C ALA A 40 5.59 -15.80 14.72
N LEU A 41 6.87 -16.19 14.83
CA LEU A 41 7.99 -15.26 14.79
C LEU A 41 8.14 -14.60 13.40
N LEU A 42 8.03 -15.37 12.31
CA LEU A 42 8.06 -14.85 10.94
C LEU A 42 7.00 -13.77 10.71
N ALA A 43 5.75 -14.02 11.11
CA ALA A 43 4.67 -13.04 11.00
C ALA A 43 5.00 -11.75 11.74
N THR A 44 5.53 -11.86 12.97
CA THR A 44 5.95 -10.72 13.79
C THR A 44 7.09 -9.93 13.13
N LEU A 45 8.09 -10.62 12.58
CA LEU A 45 9.23 -10.01 11.91
C LEU A 45 8.82 -9.27 10.63
N TYR A 46 8.03 -9.90 9.77
CA TYR A 46 7.50 -9.25 8.56
C TYR A 46 6.68 -8.02 8.89
N ARG A 47 5.82 -8.12 9.90
CA ARG A 47 5.01 -7.01 10.39
C ARG A 47 5.86 -5.83 10.91
N ASN A 48 6.91 -6.12 11.67
CA ASN A 48 7.80 -5.09 12.22
C ASN A 48 8.68 -4.46 11.11
N ARG A 49 9.14 -5.27 10.14
CA ARG A 49 9.85 -4.77 8.96
C ARG A 49 8.97 -3.89 8.07
N ALA A 50 7.69 -4.25 7.90
CA ALA A 50 6.71 -3.41 7.23
C ALA A 50 6.53 -2.04 7.92
N ALA A 51 6.58 -2.00 9.26
CA ALA A 51 6.56 -0.74 10.01
C ALA A 51 7.77 0.14 9.69
N CYS A 52 8.96 -0.45 9.55
CA CYS A 52 10.16 0.27 9.12
C CYS A 52 10.02 0.79 7.70
N GLY A 53 9.47 -0.02 6.79
CA GLY A 53 9.20 0.36 5.41
C GLY A 53 8.28 1.58 5.31
N LEU A 54 7.22 1.65 6.13
CA LEU A 54 6.35 2.82 6.20
C LEU A 54 7.09 4.08 6.66
N LYS A 55 7.99 3.97 7.64
CA LYS A 55 8.76 5.10 8.18
C LYS A 55 9.89 5.57 7.26
N THR A 56 10.34 4.72 6.35
CA THR A 56 11.37 5.00 5.35
C THR A 56 10.79 5.25 3.96
N GLU A 57 9.46 5.43 3.87
CA GLU A 57 8.71 5.68 2.62
C GLU A 57 8.90 4.58 1.56
N SER A 58 9.37 3.41 1.97
CA SER A 58 9.54 2.22 1.13
C SER A 58 8.22 1.46 1.05
N TYR A 59 7.18 2.12 0.51
CA TYR A 59 5.80 1.63 0.56
C TYR A 59 5.58 0.30 -0.17
N VAL A 60 6.26 0.06 -1.29
CA VAL A 60 6.17 -1.22 -2.03
C VAL A 60 6.66 -2.38 -1.17
N GLN A 61 7.81 -2.19 -0.51
CA GLN A 61 8.38 -3.20 0.38
C GLN A 61 7.49 -3.40 1.61
N ALA A 62 6.97 -2.31 2.19
CA ALA A 62 6.08 -2.37 3.34
C ALA A 62 4.79 -3.17 3.03
N ALA A 63 4.18 -2.94 1.86
CA ALA A 63 2.98 -3.66 1.43
C ALA A 63 3.27 -5.16 1.20
N SER A 64 4.42 -5.49 0.62
CA SER A 64 4.86 -6.89 0.43
C SER A 64 5.08 -7.59 1.76
N ASP A 65 5.82 -6.96 2.69
CA ASP A 65 6.09 -7.53 4.00
C ASP A 65 4.82 -7.70 4.83
N ALA A 66 3.93 -6.71 4.81
CA ALA A 66 2.65 -6.81 5.49
C ALA A 66 1.78 -7.92 4.89
N SER A 67 1.80 -8.12 3.57
CA SER A 67 1.10 -9.25 2.92
C SER A 67 1.62 -10.59 3.40
N ARG A 68 2.94 -10.78 3.48
CA ARG A 68 3.53 -12.02 4.02
C ARG A 68 3.13 -12.26 5.48
N ALA A 69 3.04 -11.21 6.29
CA ALA A 69 2.55 -11.34 7.67
C ALA A 69 1.07 -11.76 7.71
N ILE A 70 0.23 -11.24 6.81
CA ILE A 70 -1.19 -11.58 6.68
C ILE A 70 -1.39 -13.02 6.17
N ASP A 71 -0.54 -13.48 5.24
CA ASP A 71 -0.58 -14.86 4.73
C ASP A 71 -0.32 -15.87 5.85
N ILE A 72 0.50 -15.51 6.84
CA ILE A 72 0.78 -16.35 8.00
C ILE A 72 -0.30 -16.19 9.08
N ASN A 73 -0.66 -14.94 9.40
CA ASN A 73 -1.72 -14.62 10.35
C ASN A 73 -2.71 -13.64 9.73
N SER A 74 -3.80 -14.20 9.19
CA SER A 74 -4.79 -13.41 8.47
C SER A 74 -5.58 -12.44 9.35
N SER A 75 -5.55 -12.61 10.67
CA SER A 75 -6.22 -11.76 11.64
C SER A 75 -5.28 -10.76 12.32
N ASP A 76 -4.03 -10.60 11.86
CA ASP A 76 -3.13 -9.57 12.39
C ASP A 76 -3.58 -8.16 11.93
N ILE A 77 -4.38 -7.52 12.78
CA ILE A 77 -4.91 -6.17 12.58
C ILE A 77 -3.78 -5.17 12.32
N LYS A 78 -2.64 -5.31 12.98
CA LYS A 78 -1.51 -4.39 12.80
C LYS A 78 -0.80 -4.62 11.48
N ALA A 79 -0.81 -5.83 10.92
CA ALA A 79 -0.30 -6.09 9.58
C ALA A 79 -1.26 -5.54 8.51
N LEU A 80 -2.57 -5.82 8.67
CA LEU A 80 -3.63 -5.29 7.79
C LEU A 80 -3.59 -3.76 7.72
N TYR A 81 -3.55 -3.09 8.87
CA TYR A 81 -3.53 -1.63 8.92
C TYR A 81 -2.25 -1.03 8.32
N ARG A 82 -1.10 -1.67 8.51
CA ARG A 82 0.15 -1.23 7.87
C ARG A 82 0.12 -1.42 6.36
N ARG A 83 -0.48 -2.52 5.87
CA ARG A 83 -0.67 -2.73 4.43
C ARG A 83 -1.60 -1.67 3.84
N CYS A 84 -2.70 -1.37 4.53
CA CYS A 84 -3.61 -0.28 4.16
C CYS A 84 -2.86 1.05 3.98
N GLN A 85 -2.06 1.45 4.98
CA GLN A 85 -1.27 2.68 4.90
C GLN A 85 -0.29 2.67 3.72
N ALA A 86 0.43 1.56 3.51
CA ALA A 86 1.36 1.44 2.39
C ALA A 86 0.64 1.52 1.03
N LEU A 87 -0.48 0.83 0.88
CA LEU A 87 -1.28 0.82 -0.35
C LEU A 87 -1.90 2.18 -0.67
N GLU A 88 -2.28 2.92 0.37
CA GLU A 88 -2.78 4.27 0.23
C GLU A 88 -1.73 5.21 -0.37
N HIS A 89 -0.50 5.18 0.16
CA HIS A 89 0.62 5.93 -0.42
C HIS A 89 0.98 5.48 -1.85
N LEU A 90 0.71 4.22 -2.20
CA LEU A 90 0.86 3.70 -3.56
C LEU A 90 -0.34 4.02 -4.47
N GLY A 91 -1.36 4.73 -3.98
CA GLY A 91 -2.57 5.08 -4.72
C GLY A 91 -3.52 3.90 -5.00
N LYS A 92 -3.27 2.73 -4.39
CA LYS A 92 -4.09 1.51 -4.49
C LYS A 92 -5.24 1.52 -3.47
N LEU A 93 -6.07 2.56 -3.57
CA LEU A 93 -7.09 2.88 -2.55
C LEU A 93 -8.13 1.77 -2.35
N ASP A 94 -8.52 1.05 -3.40
CA ASP A 94 -9.51 -0.03 -3.29
C ASP A 94 -9.00 -1.19 -2.42
N GLN A 95 -7.71 -1.51 -2.54
CA GLN A 95 -7.08 -2.56 -1.73
C GLN A 95 -6.88 -2.08 -0.30
N ALA A 96 -6.49 -0.81 -0.10
CA ALA A 96 -6.39 -0.20 1.21
C ALA A 96 -7.74 -0.21 1.95
N PHE A 97 -8.83 0.11 1.24
CA PHE A 97 -10.19 0.10 1.79
C PHE A 97 -10.60 -1.28 2.29
N LYS A 98 -10.34 -2.34 1.51
CA LYS A 98 -10.62 -3.72 1.92
C LYS A 98 -9.86 -4.13 3.18
N ASP A 99 -8.59 -3.72 3.29
CA ASP A 99 -7.77 -4.01 4.47
C ASP A 99 -8.32 -3.35 5.73
N VAL A 100 -8.65 -2.06 5.66
CA VAL A 100 -9.20 -1.35 6.83
C VAL A 100 -10.63 -1.78 7.15
N GLN A 101 -11.42 -2.19 6.16
CA GLN A 101 -12.74 -2.81 6.38
C GLN A 101 -12.61 -4.10 7.19
N ARG A 102 -11.59 -4.91 6.89
CA ARG A 102 -11.29 -6.10 7.68
C ARG A 102 -10.84 -5.73 9.10
N CYS A 103 -10.00 -4.71 9.27
CA CYS A 103 -9.65 -4.19 10.59
C CYS A 103 -10.88 -3.75 11.39
N ALA A 104 -11.80 -3.00 10.78
CA ALA A 104 -13.04 -2.55 11.41
C ALA A 104 -13.99 -3.72 11.76
N THR A 105 -13.97 -4.80 10.99
CA THR A 105 -14.74 -6.01 11.29
C THR A 105 -14.17 -6.75 12.51
N LEU A 106 -12.83 -6.79 12.64
CA LEU A 106 -12.15 -7.43 13.77
C LEU A 106 -12.21 -6.58 15.05
N GLU A 107 -12.13 -5.26 14.92
CA GLU A 107 -12.19 -4.29 16.03
C GLU A 107 -13.24 -3.21 15.75
N PRO A 108 -14.54 -3.50 15.91
CA PRO A 108 -15.62 -2.57 15.59
C PRO A 108 -15.67 -1.34 16.50
N ARG A 109 -15.07 -1.44 17.70
CA ARG A 109 -15.01 -0.33 18.67
C ARG A 109 -13.89 0.68 18.38
N ASN A 110 -13.02 0.40 17.41
CA ASN A 110 -11.88 1.25 17.10
C ASN A 110 -12.30 2.36 16.12
N GLN A 111 -12.52 3.55 16.67
CA GLN A 111 -12.98 4.71 15.89
C GLN A 111 -12.01 5.10 14.77
N ASN A 112 -10.71 4.86 14.95
CA ASN A 112 -9.69 5.18 13.94
C ASN A 112 -9.91 4.41 12.63
N PHE A 113 -10.37 3.15 12.69
CA PHE A 113 -10.66 2.38 11.48
C PHE A 113 -11.89 2.92 10.75
N GLN A 114 -12.92 3.36 11.49
CA GLN A 114 -14.11 3.98 10.92
C GLN A 114 -13.79 5.33 10.24
N ASP A 115 -12.92 6.12 10.85
CA ASP A 115 -12.48 7.40 10.29
C ASP A 115 -11.61 7.19 9.05
N THR A 116 -10.72 6.20 9.08
CA THR A 116 -9.90 5.81 7.93
C THR A 116 -10.77 5.30 6.76
N LEU A 117 -11.79 4.48 7.04
CA LEU A 117 -12.76 4.01 6.04
C LEU A 117 -13.49 5.17 5.36
N ARG A 118 -14.01 6.12 6.14
CA ARG A 118 -14.69 7.31 5.61
C ARG A 118 -13.77 8.13 4.72
N ARG A 119 -12.54 8.39 5.19
CA ARG A 119 -11.52 9.14 4.44
C ARG A 119 -11.16 8.46 3.13
N LEU A 120 -10.85 7.17 3.17
CA LEU A 120 -10.53 6.39 1.97
C LEU A 120 -11.68 6.36 0.97
N ASN A 121 -12.92 6.20 1.44
CA ASN A 121 -14.08 6.22 0.56
C ASN A 121 -14.22 7.57 -0.16
N THR A 122 -14.06 8.69 0.55
CA THR A 122 -14.06 10.03 -0.06
C THR A 122 -12.96 10.15 -1.10
N SER A 123 -11.73 9.72 -0.80
CA SER A 123 -10.62 9.75 -1.75
C SER A 123 -10.86 8.88 -2.99
N ILE A 124 -11.50 7.72 -2.83
CA ILE A 124 -11.89 6.84 -3.96
C ILE A 124 -12.94 7.55 -4.83
N GLN A 125 -13.98 8.13 -4.24
CA GLN A 125 -15.02 8.84 -4.98
C GLN A 125 -14.47 10.05 -5.72
N GLU A 126 -13.59 10.83 -5.09
CA GLU A 126 -12.93 11.97 -5.72
C GLU A 126 -12.05 11.52 -6.88
N LYS A 127 -11.25 10.47 -6.69
CA LYS A 127 -10.40 9.90 -7.75
C LYS A 127 -11.23 9.40 -8.93
N LEU A 128 -12.33 8.70 -8.67
CA LEU A 128 -13.27 8.26 -9.71
C LEU A 128 -13.88 9.44 -10.45
N ARG A 129 -14.35 10.48 -9.72
CA ARG A 129 -14.93 11.69 -10.34
C ARG A 129 -13.94 12.40 -11.25
N VAL A 130 -12.70 12.57 -10.78
CA VAL A 130 -11.62 13.19 -11.58
C VAL A 130 -11.28 12.33 -12.79
N GLN A 131 -11.17 11.00 -12.61
CA GLN A 131 -10.89 10.08 -13.71
C GLN A 131 -11.96 10.15 -14.80
N PHE A 132 -13.25 10.03 -14.44
CA PHE A 132 -14.35 10.16 -15.41
C PHE A 132 -14.36 11.53 -16.11
N SER A 133 -14.10 12.62 -15.38
CA SER A 133 -14.04 13.96 -15.98
C SER A 133 -12.87 14.12 -16.94
N THR A 134 -11.70 13.57 -16.60
CA THR A 134 -10.51 13.60 -17.45
C THR A 134 -10.72 12.75 -18.70
N ASP A 135 -11.29 11.54 -18.56
CA ASP A 135 -11.60 10.66 -19.70
C ASP A 135 -12.54 11.35 -20.69
N SER A 136 -13.60 12.01 -20.21
CA SER A 136 -14.51 12.80 -21.07
C SER A 136 -13.80 13.96 -21.78
N ARG A 137 -12.85 14.63 -21.11
CA ARG A 137 -12.06 15.72 -21.72
C ARG A 137 -11.08 15.21 -22.76
N VAL A 138 -10.41 14.10 -22.48
CA VAL A 138 -9.49 13.44 -23.42
C VAL A 138 -10.25 12.99 -24.66
N GLN A 139 -11.42 12.37 -24.49
CA GLN A 139 -12.27 11.96 -25.61
C GLN A 139 -12.67 13.14 -26.50
N LYS A 140 -13.12 14.25 -25.90
CA LYS A 140 -13.45 15.47 -26.63
C LYS A 140 -12.25 16.09 -27.35
N MET A 141 -11.05 16.01 -26.75
CA MET A 141 -9.81 16.48 -27.39
C MET A 141 -9.42 15.63 -28.61
N PHE A 142 -9.60 14.30 -28.52
CA PHE A 142 -9.39 13.40 -29.65
C PHE A 142 -10.39 13.65 -30.79
N GLU A 143 -11.67 13.90 -30.48
CA GLU A 143 -12.67 14.26 -31.50
C GLU A 143 -12.26 15.50 -32.29
N ILE A 144 -11.88 16.58 -31.60
CA ILE A 144 -11.43 17.82 -32.27
C ILE A 144 -10.21 17.58 -33.17
N LEU A 145 -9.20 16.86 -32.67
CA LEU A 145 -7.97 16.57 -33.43
C LEU A 145 -8.21 15.69 -34.65
N LEU A 146 -9.18 14.77 -34.58
CA LEU A 146 -9.53 13.90 -35.70
C LEU A 146 -10.45 14.60 -36.71
N ASP A 147 -11.29 15.52 -36.27
CA ASP A 147 -12.16 16.32 -37.15
C ASP A 147 -11.36 17.33 -37.99
N GLU A 148 -10.30 17.96 -37.44
CA GLU A 148 -9.43 18.91 -38.18
C GLU A 148 -8.71 18.24 -39.37
N ASN A 149 -8.31 16.98 -39.25
CA ASN A 149 -7.75 16.22 -40.38
C ASN A 149 -8.78 15.92 -41.47
N SER A 150 -10.08 15.85 -41.13
CA SER A 150 -11.14 15.64 -42.12
C SER A 150 -11.42 16.89 -42.96
N GLU A 151 -11.23 18.09 -42.40
CA GLU A 151 -11.43 19.35 -43.11
C GLU A 151 -10.26 19.66 -44.05
N ALA A 152 -9.02 19.34 -43.65
CA ALA A 152 -7.84 19.43 -44.52
C ALA A 152 -7.95 18.50 -45.75
N ASP A 153 -8.40 17.25 -45.55
CA ASP A 153 -8.63 16.28 -46.63
C ASP A 153 -9.81 16.66 -47.57
N LYS A 154 -10.79 17.43 -47.07
CA LYS A 154 -11.90 17.96 -47.90
C LYS A 154 -11.44 19.13 -48.77
N LEU A 155 -10.65 20.05 -48.22
CA LEU A 155 -10.10 21.20 -48.94
C LEU A 155 -9.15 20.81 -50.09
N GLU A 156 -8.35 19.75 -49.93
CA GLU A 156 -7.50 19.23 -51.02
C GLU A 156 -8.29 18.51 -52.12
N LYS A 157 -9.45 17.92 -51.81
CA LYS A 157 -10.32 17.27 -52.80
C LYS A 157 -11.21 18.23 -53.58
N GLU A 158 -11.52 19.40 -53.02
CA GLU A 158 -12.32 20.43 -53.70
C GLU A 158 -11.47 21.35 -54.60
N THR A 159 -10.14 21.29 -54.52
CA THR A 159 -9.21 22.13 -55.29
C THR A 159 -8.51 21.41 -56.46
N ASN A 160 -8.80 20.13 -56.70
CA ASN A 160 -8.33 19.32 -57.84
C ASN A 160 -9.49 18.89 -58.75
#